data_AF-A0A423XK66-F1
#
_entry.id   AF-A0A423XK66-F1
#
_cell.length_a   1.000
_cell.length_b   1.000
_cell.length_c   1.000
_cell.angle_alpha   90.00
_cell.angle_beta   90.00
_cell.angle_gamma   90.00
#
_symmetry.space_group_name_H-M   'P 1'
#
loop_
_entity.id
_entity.type
_entity.pdbx_description
1 polymer ?
#
loop_
_entity_poly.entity_id
_entity_poly.type
_entity_poly.pdbx_seq_one_letter_code
_entity_poly.pdbx_strand_id
1 'polypeptide(L)'
;MHVLPTTHTAVVLSLLAGTFVSAATTGSDGNPEASQYTDSNTNITFLGYANEGFHFGMVLPDDPNDDLIIQLISPLKDGDGWGGVDFGEYMTGHLLLVAWPNTEKDNTVMISPRIATGYEISNGANIYKANPITISQIPEGTFVNDTHVSATFVCGGCLNSDSFGGDNKTATFSYAYAYDAVADPSDVDTTLSDHTANGEPYGPFDVTVAQAESSEYQNWAALTSTAASATATATAAGATSETGGASSTGTGAAATATTKLLLVHLALDLTIPPTS
;
A
#
# COMPACT_ATOMS: atom_id res chain seq x y z
N MET A 1 51.26 39.54 7.88
CA MET A 1 50.48 39.31 6.65
C MET A 1 49.71 38.02 6.86
N HIS A 2 48.41 38.16 7.09
CA HIS A 2 47.44 37.09 7.36
C HIS A 2 46.82 36.66 6.04
N VAL A 3 46.85 35.36 5.70
CA VAL A 3 45.97 34.77 4.69
C VAL A 3 45.65 33.34 5.14
N LEU A 4 44.38 33.09 5.50
CA LEU A 4 43.76 31.77 5.63
C LEU A 4 42.96 31.52 4.34
N PRO A 5 42.97 30.32 3.75
CA PRO A 5 42.09 30.01 2.64
C PRO A 5 40.68 29.62 3.14
N THR A 6 39.73 30.19 2.42
CA THR A 6 38.27 30.07 2.44
C THR A 6 37.76 28.63 2.40
N THR A 7 36.98 28.26 3.41
CA THR A 7 36.00 27.17 3.32
C THR A 7 34.73 27.69 2.62
N HIS A 8 34.34 27.03 1.53
CA HIS A 8 33.05 27.23 0.91
C HIS A 8 31.98 26.54 1.75
N THR A 9 31.24 27.33 2.52
CA THR A 9 30.01 26.87 3.18
C THR A 9 28.89 26.83 2.13
N ALA A 10 28.59 25.65 1.61
CA ALA A 10 27.36 25.42 0.87
C ALA A 10 26.19 25.43 1.86
N VAL A 11 25.36 26.46 1.79
CA VAL A 11 24.05 26.50 2.46
C VAL A 11 23.13 25.61 1.63
N VAL A 12 22.97 24.35 2.04
CA VAL A 12 21.89 23.50 1.54
C VAL A 12 20.61 23.94 2.24
N LEU A 13 19.69 24.50 1.46
CA LEU A 13 18.39 24.96 1.89
C LEU A 13 17.53 23.73 2.26
N SER A 14 17.38 23.50 3.57
CA SER A 14 16.58 22.41 4.12
C SER A 14 15.09 22.72 3.93
N LEU A 15 14.42 21.97 3.05
CA LEU A 15 12.97 21.84 2.95
C LEU A 15 12.58 20.45 3.48
N LEU A 16 12.81 20.23 4.77
CA LEU A 16 12.11 19.21 5.54
C LEU A 16 11.19 19.95 6.49
N ALA A 17 9.89 19.93 6.20
CA ALA A 17 8.88 20.20 7.22
C ALA A 17 9.19 19.27 8.39
N GLY A 18 9.48 19.85 9.55
CA GLY A 18 10.12 19.15 10.66
C GLY A 18 9.27 18.01 11.21
N THR A 19 9.63 16.78 10.86
CA THR A 19 9.31 15.60 11.64
C THR A 19 10.24 15.60 12.87
N PHE A 20 9.68 15.80 14.06
CA PHE A 20 10.40 15.46 15.29
C PHE A 20 10.47 13.93 15.36
N VAL A 21 11.56 13.36 14.85
CA VAL A 21 11.86 11.93 15.07
C VAL A 21 12.29 11.78 16.52
N SER A 22 11.46 11.16 17.35
CA SER A 22 11.88 10.68 18.65
C SER A 22 12.99 9.65 18.45
N ALA A 23 14.04 9.69 19.28
CA ALA A 23 15.10 8.69 19.21
C ALA A 23 14.49 7.30 19.40
N ALA A 24 14.72 6.39 18.44
CA ALA A 24 14.27 5.01 18.54
C ALA A 24 14.84 4.40 19.82
N THR A 25 13.97 4.02 20.76
CA THR A 25 14.36 3.23 21.92
C THR A 25 14.52 1.78 21.47
N THR A 26 15.51 1.08 21.99
CA THR A 26 15.62 -0.37 21.77
C THR A 26 14.82 -1.09 22.85
N GLY A 27 13.97 -2.02 22.42
CA GLY A 27 13.20 -2.93 23.26
C GLY A 27 14.10 -3.87 24.06
N SER A 28 13.49 -4.63 24.97
CA SER A 28 14.23 -5.54 25.86
C SER A 28 14.86 -6.74 25.15
N ASP A 29 14.42 -7.04 23.94
CA ASP A 29 14.92 -8.08 23.05
C ASP A 29 15.99 -7.57 22.07
N GLY A 30 16.23 -6.25 22.03
CA GLY A 30 17.19 -5.58 21.16
C GLY A 30 16.61 -5.02 19.87
N ASN A 31 15.33 -5.23 19.58
CA ASN A 31 14.66 -4.65 18.42
C ASN A 31 14.43 -3.14 18.63
N PRO A 32 14.45 -2.33 17.57
CA PRO A 32 14.02 -0.94 17.69
C PRO A 32 12.51 -0.86 17.92
N GLU A 33 12.08 0.07 18.76
CA GLU A 33 10.67 0.28 19.10
C GLU A 33 10.03 1.35 18.22
N ALA A 34 8.79 1.10 17.81
CA ALA A 34 7.94 2.10 17.21
C ALA A 34 7.62 3.24 18.19
N SER A 35 7.41 4.44 17.66
CA SER A 35 7.07 5.63 18.44
C SER A 35 6.03 6.48 17.73
N GLN A 36 5.34 7.34 18.49
CA GLN A 36 4.34 8.22 17.91
C GLN A 36 4.97 9.33 17.07
N TYR A 37 4.36 9.61 15.92
CA TYR A 37 4.65 10.79 15.12
C TYR A 37 3.37 11.29 14.44
N THR A 38 3.33 12.59 14.11
CA THR A 38 2.23 13.16 13.33
C THR A 38 2.71 13.42 11.91
N ASP A 39 2.04 12.80 10.93
CA ASP A 39 2.32 13.02 9.52
C ASP A 39 1.88 14.43 9.11
N SER A 40 2.79 15.18 8.48
CA SER A 40 2.54 16.59 8.18
C SER A 40 1.58 16.83 7.01
N ASN A 41 1.36 15.84 6.14
CA ASN A 41 0.48 15.98 4.97
C ASN A 41 -0.98 15.69 5.35
N THR A 42 -1.20 14.65 6.13
CA THR A 42 -2.53 14.16 6.54
C THR A 42 -2.97 14.68 7.91
N ASN A 43 -2.03 15.14 8.74
CA ASN A 43 -2.23 15.49 10.14
C ASN A 43 -2.76 14.31 11.00
N ILE A 44 -2.45 13.08 10.58
CA ILE A 44 -2.75 11.85 11.32
C ILE A 44 -1.58 11.57 12.27
N THR A 45 -1.89 11.20 13.52
CA THR A 45 -0.88 10.70 14.46
C THR A 45 -0.83 9.18 14.37
N PHE A 46 0.33 8.66 13.97
CA PHE A 46 0.62 7.24 13.84
C PHE A 46 1.51 6.76 14.99
N LEU A 47 1.40 5.48 15.34
CA LEU A 47 2.51 4.73 15.94
C LEU A 47 3.34 4.15 14.80
N GLY A 48 4.65 4.39 14.77
CA GLY A 48 5.43 3.95 13.63
C GLY A 48 6.93 3.84 13.83
N TYR A 49 7.57 3.31 12.80
CA TYR A 49 8.97 2.96 12.74
C TYR A 49 9.60 3.53 11.47
N ALA A 50 10.87 3.92 11.56
CA ALA A 50 11.60 4.46 10.43
C ALA A 50 13.03 3.93 10.40
N ASN A 51 13.51 3.53 9.22
CA ASN A 51 14.91 3.19 9.01
C ASN A 51 15.35 3.44 7.56
N GLU A 52 16.45 4.16 7.39
CA GLU A 52 17.12 4.38 6.10
C GLU A 52 16.17 4.71 4.93
N GLY A 53 15.20 5.61 5.16
CA GLY A 53 14.23 6.07 4.16
C GLY A 53 12.93 5.27 4.10
N PHE A 54 12.87 4.08 4.71
CA PHE A 54 11.63 3.37 4.96
C PHE A 54 10.90 3.95 6.18
N HIS A 55 9.58 4.10 6.08
CA HIS A 55 8.71 4.44 7.20
C HIS A 55 7.44 3.58 7.19
N PHE A 56 7.08 3.10 8.37
CA PHE A 56 5.80 2.47 8.67
C PHE A 56 5.06 3.31 9.70
N GLY A 57 3.74 3.42 9.54
CA GLY A 57 2.85 3.98 10.55
C GLY A 57 1.54 3.19 10.62
N MET A 58 0.97 3.08 11.81
CA MET A 58 -0.35 2.48 12.02
C MET A 58 -1.22 3.28 13.00
N VAL A 59 -2.53 3.19 12.78
CA VAL A 59 -3.56 3.64 13.73
C VAL A 59 -4.65 2.59 13.84
N LEU A 60 -5.06 2.30 15.07
CA LEU A 60 -6.18 1.44 15.43
C LEU A 60 -7.33 2.27 15.99
N PRO A 61 -8.59 1.83 15.84
CA PRO A 61 -9.69 2.35 16.65
C PRO A 61 -9.53 1.92 18.12
N ASP A 62 -10.25 2.56 19.04
CA ASP A 62 -10.23 2.24 20.49
C ASP A 62 -10.69 0.79 20.81
N ASP A 63 -11.35 0.11 19.87
CA ASP A 63 -11.78 -1.30 19.97
C ASP A 63 -11.45 -2.02 18.65
N PRO A 64 -10.16 -2.38 18.43
CA PRO A 64 -9.67 -2.92 17.17
C PRO A 64 -10.22 -4.32 16.90
N ASN A 65 -11.02 -4.42 15.84
CA ASN A 65 -11.61 -5.69 15.39
C ASN A 65 -10.98 -6.13 14.07
N ASP A 66 -11.27 -5.43 12.96
CA ASP A 66 -10.91 -5.87 11.61
C ASP A 66 -9.99 -4.88 10.87
N ASP A 67 -10.14 -3.58 11.14
CA ASP A 67 -9.63 -2.51 10.28
C ASP A 67 -8.58 -1.64 10.97
N LEU A 68 -7.64 -1.11 10.19
CA LEU A 68 -6.61 -0.18 10.66
C LEU A 68 -6.18 0.79 9.55
N ILE A 69 -5.63 1.95 9.92
CA ILE A 69 -4.99 2.86 8.96
C ILE A 69 -3.51 2.52 8.94
N ILE A 70 -2.94 2.38 7.74
CA ILE A 70 -1.52 2.13 7.51
C ILE A 70 -0.92 3.27 6.70
N GLN A 71 0.31 3.65 7.05
CA GLN A 71 1.22 4.43 6.21
C GLN A 71 2.46 3.58 5.88
N LEU A 72 2.79 3.49 4.60
CA LEU A 72 4.05 2.94 4.10
C LEU A 72 4.74 3.99 3.25
N ILE A 73 5.95 4.38 3.64
CA ILE A 73 6.82 5.23 2.82
C ILE A 73 8.08 4.42 2.52
N SER A 74 8.43 4.30 1.26
CA SER A 74 9.57 3.51 0.83
C SER A 74 10.44 4.32 -0.12
N PRO A 75 11.78 4.26 0.02
CA PRO A 75 12.68 5.00 -0.83
C PRO A 75 12.67 4.38 -2.24
N LEU A 76 12.80 5.24 -3.24
CA LEU A 76 12.89 4.89 -4.64
C LEU A 76 14.28 5.22 -5.17
N LYS A 77 14.66 4.50 -6.23
CA LYS A 77 15.86 4.79 -7.01
C LYS A 77 15.44 4.99 -8.45
N ASP A 78 15.72 6.17 -8.98
CA ASP A 78 15.34 6.55 -10.34
C ASP A 78 13.82 6.40 -10.63
N GLY A 79 12.99 6.54 -9.58
CA GLY A 79 11.53 6.36 -9.64
C GLY A 79 11.04 4.92 -9.44
N ASP A 80 11.95 3.95 -9.32
CA ASP A 80 11.65 2.53 -9.15
C ASP A 80 11.86 2.05 -7.71
N GLY A 81 11.16 0.97 -7.38
CA GLY A 81 11.29 0.26 -6.11
C GLY A 81 9.95 -0.11 -5.49
N TRP A 82 10.00 -0.78 -4.35
CA TRP A 82 8.85 -1.16 -3.56
C TRP A 82 9.23 -1.26 -2.08
N GLY A 83 8.26 -1.10 -1.20
CA GLY A 83 8.43 -1.35 0.23
C GLY A 83 7.25 -2.08 0.84
N GLY A 84 7.50 -2.83 1.90
CA GLY A 84 6.46 -3.59 2.57
C GLY A 84 6.71 -3.80 4.05
N VAL A 85 5.64 -4.16 4.73
CA VAL A 85 5.62 -4.57 6.14
C VAL A 85 5.02 -5.96 6.25
N ASP A 86 5.59 -6.75 7.16
CA ASP A 86 5.09 -8.04 7.64
C ASP A 86 4.51 -7.84 9.04
N PHE A 87 3.29 -8.33 9.26
CA PHE A 87 2.63 -8.28 10.57
C PHE A 87 3.10 -9.33 11.58
N GLY A 88 4.25 -9.95 11.32
CA GLY A 88 5.05 -10.76 12.22
C GLY A 88 6.54 -10.50 12.03
N GLU A 89 7.36 -11.21 12.81
CA GLU A 89 8.81 -11.04 12.86
C GLU A 89 9.51 -11.62 11.62
N TYR A 90 8.95 -12.65 11.00
CA TYR A 90 9.54 -13.37 9.87
C TYR A 90 8.63 -13.28 8.66
N MET A 91 9.23 -13.16 7.47
CA MET A 91 8.57 -13.02 6.16
C MET A 91 7.44 -14.03 5.88
N THR A 92 7.52 -15.23 6.47
CA THR A 92 6.60 -16.33 6.17
C THR A 92 5.49 -16.48 7.20
N GLY A 93 4.26 -16.72 6.73
CA GLY A 93 3.13 -17.11 7.56
C GLY A 93 2.25 -15.96 8.06
N HIS A 94 2.57 -14.72 7.67
CA HIS A 94 1.81 -13.54 8.05
C HIS A 94 1.33 -12.73 6.86
N LEU A 95 0.31 -11.91 7.08
CA LEU A 95 -0.16 -10.91 6.13
C LEU A 95 0.92 -9.86 5.92
N LEU A 96 1.29 -9.69 4.66
CA LEU A 96 2.20 -8.66 4.18
C LEU A 96 1.39 -7.55 3.52
N LEU A 97 1.80 -6.30 3.69
CA LEU A 97 1.30 -5.17 2.91
C LEU A 97 2.47 -4.54 2.15
N VAL A 98 2.33 -4.45 0.83
CA VAL A 98 3.40 -3.96 -0.05
C VAL A 98 2.86 -2.81 -0.90
N ALA A 99 3.68 -1.78 -1.10
CA ALA A 99 3.36 -0.64 -1.96
C ALA A 99 4.49 -0.30 -2.93
N TRP A 100 4.12 0.17 -4.13
CA TRP A 100 5.06 0.59 -5.17
C TRP A 100 4.41 1.62 -6.13
N PRO A 101 5.20 2.39 -6.89
CA PRO A 101 4.69 3.26 -7.96
C PRO A 101 4.07 2.46 -9.10
N ASN A 102 2.87 2.83 -9.55
CA ASN A 102 2.38 2.41 -10.85
C ASN A 102 3.03 3.31 -11.93
N THR A 103 4.13 2.87 -12.53
CA THR A 103 4.85 3.67 -13.53
C THR A 103 4.13 3.79 -14.87
N GLU A 104 3.01 3.06 -15.07
CA GLU A 104 2.14 3.22 -16.24
C GLU A 104 1.07 4.30 -16.06
N LYS A 105 0.85 4.77 -14.82
CA LYS A 105 -0.13 5.81 -14.48
C LYS A 105 0.52 6.86 -13.60
N ASP A 106 0.67 8.07 -14.14
CA ASP A 106 1.28 9.19 -13.43
C ASP A 106 0.77 9.33 -11.99
N ASN A 107 1.71 9.33 -11.04
CA ASN A 107 1.50 9.55 -9.61
C ASN A 107 0.52 8.58 -8.93
N THR A 108 0.33 7.38 -9.48
CA THR A 108 -0.53 6.36 -8.86
C THR A 108 0.30 5.39 -8.02
N VAL A 109 -0.22 5.02 -6.84
CA VAL A 109 0.40 4.07 -5.92
C VAL A 109 -0.38 2.77 -5.94
N MET A 110 0.31 1.65 -6.15
CA MET A 110 -0.25 0.31 -5.98
C MET A 110 -0.05 -0.14 -4.53
N ILE A 111 -1.04 -0.84 -3.99
CA ILE A 111 -0.98 -1.48 -2.67
C ILE A 111 -1.48 -2.91 -2.85
N SER A 112 -0.73 -3.88 -2.34
CA SER A 112 -1.08 -5.29 -2.43
C SER A 112 -0.93 -6.01 -1.11
N PRO A 113 -2.01 -6.63 -0.61
CA PRO A 113 -1.96 -7.67 0.40
C PRO A 113 -1.27 -8.92 -0.13
N ARG A 114 -0.22 -9.41 0.54
CA ARG A 114 0.55 -10.60 0.16
C ARG A 114 0.69 -11.58 1.33
N ILE A 115 1.19 -12.78 1.04
CA ILE A 115 1.65 -13.75 2.04
C ILE A 115 2.81 -14.57 1.48
N ALA A 116 3.80 -14.85 2.32
CA ALA A 116 4.89 -15.76 1.97
C ALA A 116 4.70 -17.14 2.61
N THR A 117 5.02 -18.18 1.85
CA THR A 117 5.13 -19.56 2.34
C THR A 117 6.55 -20.10 2.25
N GLY A 118 7.50 -19.26 1.81
CA GLY A 118 8.92 -19.54 1.70
C GLY A 118 9.70 -18.25 1.40
N TYR A 119 10.99 -18.38 1.12
CA TYR A 119 11.90 -17.25 0.88
C TYR A 119 12.34 -17.12 -0.58
N GLU A 120 11.85 -17.98 -1.47
CA GLU A 120 12.18 -17.94 -2.89
C GLU A 120 11.21 -17.00 -3.61
N ILE A 121 11.63 -16.34 -4.70
CA ILE A 121 10.76 -15.44 -5.48
C ILE A 121 9.40 -16.09 -5.83
N SER A 122 9.40 -17.39 -6.14
CA SER A 122 8.17 -18.15 -6.48
C SER A 122 7.17 -18.36 -5.34
N ASN A 123 7.57 -18.13 -4.08
CA ASN A 123 6.72 -18.34 -2.89
C ASN A 123 6.92 -17.30 -1.78
N GLY A 124 7.65 -16.22 -2.07
CA GLY A 124 8.04 -15.19 -1.11
C GLY A 124 7.03 -14.07 -0.91
N ALA A 125 6.14 -13.82 -1.86
CA ALA A 125 5.13 -12.76 -1.70
C ALA A 125 3.95 -12.96 -2.66
N ASN A 126 3.23 -14.07 -2.51
CA ASN A 126 2.06 -14.34 -3.35
C ASN A 126 0.89 -13.45 -2.94
N ILE A 127 -0.01 -13.11 -3.87
CA ILE A 127 -1.24 -12.36 -3.53
C ILE A 127 -2.01 -13.08 -2.42
N TYR A 128 -2.43 -12.31 -1.41
CA TYR A 128 -3.19 -12.84 -0.29
C TYR A 128 -4.63 -13.16 -0.70
N LYS A 129 -5.11 -14.36 -0.37
CA LYS A 129 -6.47 -14.84 -0.74
C LYS A 129 -7.23 -15.51 0.41
N ALA A 130 -6.63 -15.61 1.60
CA ALA A 130 -7.22 -16.37 2.71
C ALA A 130 -8.41 -15.63 3.34
N ASN A 131 -8.34 -14.31 3.45
CA ASN A 131 -9.44 -13.45 3.90
C ASN A 131 -9.68 -12.29 2.92
N PRO A 132 -10.92 -11.78 2.79
CA PRO A 132 -11.18 -10.58 2.00
C PRO A 132 -10.49 -9.36 2.60
N ILE A 133 -9.72 -8.64 1.79
CA ILE A 133 -9.07 -7.39 2.18
C ILE A 133 -9.59 -6.26 1.29
N THR A 134 -9.89 -5.12 1.90
CA THR A 134 -10.21 -3.88 1.18
C THR A 134 -9.17 -2.82 1.43
N ILE A 135 -8.76 -2.12 0.37
CA ILE A 135 -7.82 -1.01 0.45
C ILE A 135 -8.55 0.27 0.02
N SER A 136 -8.58 1.27 0.89
CA SER A 136 -9.14 2.60 0.63
C SER A 136 -8.09 3.67 0.91
N GLN A 137 -7.58 4.32 -0.14
CA GLN A 137 -6.49 5.28 -0.03
C GLN A 137 -6.95 6.62 0.56
N ILE A 138 -6.11 7.20 1.40
CA ILE A 138 -6.17 8.58 1.89
C ILE A 138 -5.28 9.42 0.96
N PRO A 139 -5.84 10.25 0.05
CA PRO A 139 -5.08 10.87 -1.03
C PRO A 139 -3.93 11.77 -0.57
N GLU A 140 -4.13 12.56 0.48
CA GLU A 140 -3.11 13.50 0.97
C GLU A 140 -1.85 12.79 1.50
N GLY A 141 -1.98 11.52 1.91
CA GLY A 141 -0.84 10.69 2.35
C GLY A 141 -0.37 9.69 1.28
N THR A 142 -0.94 9.74 0.07
CA THR A 142 -0.69 8.76 -0.99
C THR A 142 -0.18 9.44 -2.26
N PHE A 143 1.11 9.28 -2.56
CA PHE A 143 1.75 9.93 -3.69
C PHE A 143 3.07 9.23 -4.06
N VAL A 144 3.57 9.53 -5.27
CA VAL A 144 4.92 9.17 -5.73
C VAL A 144 5.68 10.46 -6.01
N ASN A 145 6.95 10.51 -5.63
CA ASN A 145 7.89 11.53 -6.08
C ASN A 145 9.22 10.88 -6.48
N ASP A 146 10.21 11.69 -6.89
CA ASP A 146 11.51 11.21 -7.40
C ASP A 146 12.28 10.32 -6.41
N THR A 147 11.96 10.38 -5.11
CA THR A 147 12.74 9.74 -4.04
C THR A 147 11.95 8.74 -3.23
N HIS A 148 10.62 8.79 -3.23
CA HIS A 148 9.78 7.95 -2.39
C HIS A 148 8.42 7.65 -3.03
N VAL A 149 7.90 6.46 -2.70
CA VAL A 149 6.48 6.17 -2.75
C VAL A 149 5.91 6.28 -1.34
N SER A 150 4.78 6.96 -1.19
CA SER A 150 4.00 7.05 0.05
C SER A 150 2.62 6.45 -0.21
N ALA A 151 2.20 5.51 0.63
CA ALA A 151 0.88 4.90 0.61
C ALA A 151 0.24 5.08 1.99
N THR A 152 -0.84 5.84 2.09
CA THR A 152 -1.62 5.95 3.33
C THR A 152 -3.05 5.49 3.06
N PHE A 153 -3.54 4.50 3.78
CA PHE A 153 -4.79 3.84 3.45
C PHE A 153 -5.46 3.19 4.66
N VAL A 154 -6.79 3.06 4.59
CA VAL A 154 -7.55 2.16 5.46
C VAL A 154 -7.43 0.75 4.87
N CYS A 155 -6.96 -0.18 5.69
CA CYS A 155 -6.81 -1.60 5.39
C CYS A 155 -7.94 -2.34 6.11
N GLY A 156 -9.02 -2.64 5.37
CA GLY A 156 -10.17 -3.33 5.93
C GLY A 156 -10.01 -4.84 5.91
N GLY A 157 -10.32 -5.50 7.03
CA GLY A 157 -10.14 -6.95 7.24
C GLY A 157 -8.69 -7.39 7.48
N CYS A 158 -7.78 -6.45 7.73
CA CYS A 158 -6.35 -6.71 7.87
C CYS A 158 -5.93 -7.14 9.30
N LEU A 159 -6.82 -7.00 10.28
CA LEU A 159 -6.71 -7.67 11.58
C LEU A 159 -7.45 -9.01 11.48
N ASN A 160 -6.72 -10.07 11.14
CA ASN A 160 -7.27 -11.41 10.92
C ASN A 160 -6.31 -12.49 11.45
N SER A 161 -6.63 -13.76 11.20
CA SER A 161 -5.86 -14.91 11.71
C SER A 161 -4.40 -14.98 11.23
N ASP A 162 -4.08 -14.33 10.11
CA ASP A 162 -2.73 -14.29 9.54
C ASP A 162 -2.01 -12.97 9.89
N SER A 163 -2.63 -12.12 10.72
CA SER A 163 -2.07 -10.84 11.18
C SER A 163 -1.81 -10.88 12.69
N PHE A 164 -1.53 -9.72 13.28
CA PHE A 164 -1.57 -9.55 14.73
C PHE A 164 -3.02 -9.40 15.21
N GLY A 165 -3.29 -9.82 16.45
CA GLY A 165 -4.59 -9.62 17.07
C GLY A 165 -4.72 -8.19 17.58
N GLY A 166 -5.87 -7.53 17.36
CA GLY A 166 -6.14 -6.18 17.88
C GLY A 166 -5.97 -6.05 19.39
N ASP A 167 -6.27 -7.12 20.14
CA ASP A 167 -6.12 -7.16 21.60
C ASP A 167 -4.67 -7.34 22.10
N ASN A 168 -3.73 -7.64 21.20
CA ASN A 168 -2.33 -7.86 21.55
C ASN A 168 -1.77 -6.62 22.27
N LYS A 169 -0.95 -6.83 23.30
CA LYS A 169 -0.30 -5.71 24.02
C LYS A 169 0.98 -5.26 23.34
N THR A 170 1.66 -6.20 22.71
CA THR A 170 2.88 -5.99 21.94
C THR A 170 2.84 -6.91 20.71
N ALA A 171 3.54 -6.50 19.66
CA ALA A 171 3.82 -7.30 18.48
C ALA A 171 5.21 -6.95 17.95
N THR A 172 5.82 -7.88 17.21
CA THR A 172 7.04 -7.62 16.45
C THR A 172 6.67 -7.74 14.99
N PHE A 173 6.93 -6.68 14.24
CA PHE A 173 6.73 -6.61 12.79
C PHE A 173 8.07 -6.59 12.11
N SER A 174 8.09 -6.83 10.80
CA SER A 174 9.28 -6.70 9.99
C SER A 174 9.02 -5.81 8.79
N TYR A 175 10.06 -5.13 8.32
CA TYR A 175 9.99 -4.36 7.08
C TYR A 175 11.03 -4.84 6.08
N ALA A 176 10.76 -4.57 4.82
CA ALA A 176 11.71 -4.73 3.73
C ALA A 176 11.40 -3.72 2.61
N TYR A 177 12.42 -3.34 1.85
CA TYR A 177 12.24 -2.61 0.60
C TYR A 177 13.31 -3.00 -0.41
N ALA A 178 13.04 -2.78 -1.69
CA ALA A 178 14.01 -2.96 -2.76
C ALA A 178 14.01 -1.75 -3.69
N TYR A 179 15.17 -1.41 -4.23
CA TYR A 179 15.28 -0.39 -5.28
C TYR A 179 14.96 -0.92 -6.67
N ASP A 180 15.06 -2.24 -6.87
CA ASP A 180 14.72 -2.87 -8.13
C ASP A 180 13.20 -2.81 -8.35
N ALA A 181 12.78 -2.41 -9.54
CA ALA A 181 11.37 -2.36 -9.93
C ALA A 181 10.67 -3.72 -9.78
N VAL A 182 9.36 -3.67 -9.55
CA VAL A 182 8.49 -4.84 -9.69
C VAL A 182 8.38 -5.24 -11.17
N ALA A 183 8.05 -6.51 -11.45
CA ALA A 183 8.02 -7.03 -12.82
C ALA A 183 6.96 -6.35 -13.72
N ASP A 184 5.76 -6.10 -13.20
CA ASP A 184 4.68 -5.36 -13.85
C ASP A 184 4.09 -4.35 -12.84
N PRO A 185 4.40 -3.05 -12.95
CA PRO A 185 3.96 -2.05 -11.99
C PRO A 185 2.46 -1.76 -12.04
N SER A 186 1.74 -2.24 -13.06
CA SER A 186 0.29 -2.08 -13.18
C SER A 186 -0.51 -3.26 -12.59
N ASP A 187 0.14 -4.40 -12.38
CA ASP A 187 -0.47 -5.63 -11.87
C ASP A 187 -0.31 -5.76 -10.36
N VAL A 188 -1.43 -5.84 -9.63
CA VAL A 188 -1.44 -6.04 -8.19
C VAL A 188 -0.85 -7.40 -7.77
N ASP A 189 -0.85 -8.42 -8.65
CA ASP A 189 -0.24 -9.73 -8.41
C ASP A 189 1.18 -9.85 -9.00
N THR A 190 1.80 -8.73 -9.40
CA THR A 190 3.17 -8.72 -9.94
C THR A 190 4.17 -9.45 -9.06
N THR A 191 5.20 -10.03 -9.68
CA THR A 191 6.37 -10.52 -8.95
C THR A 191 7.15 -9.34 -8.36
N LEU A 192 7.52 -9.45 -7.07
CA LEU A 192 8.41 -8.51 -6.41
C LEU A 192 9.87 -8.94 -6.64
N SER A 193 10.76 -7.97 -6.82
CA SER A 193 12.20 -8.18 -6.82
C SER A 193 12.69 -8.60 -5.42
N ASP A 194 13.88 -9.20 -5.32
CA ASP A 194 14.47 -9.60 -4.05
C ASP A 194 15.00 -8.37 -3.29
N HIS A 195 14.49 -8.15 -2.07
CA HIS A 195 14.87 -7.02 -1.20
C HIS A 195 16.29 -7.14 -0.62
N THR A 196 17.03 -8.20 -0.93
CA THR A 196 18.43 -8.38 -0.54
C THR A 196 19.40 -8.24 -1.70
N ALA A 197 18.89 -8.11 -2.93
CA ALA A 197 19.70 -8.17 -4.15
C ALA A 197 20.82 -7.11 -4.19
N ASN A 198 20.57 -5.91 -3.65
CA ASN A 198 21.54 -4.82 -3.62
C ASN A 198 21.96 -4.43 -2.20
N GLY A 199 21.65 -5.27 -1.20
CA GLY A 199 21.98 -5.02 0.20
C GLY A 199 21.06 -4.01 0.89
N GLU A 200 19.82 -3.87 0.42
CA GLU A 200 18.82 -3.03 1.06
C GLU A 200 18.50 -3.51 2.49
N PRO A 201 18.29 -2.59 3.44
CA PRO A 201 17.90 -2.91 4.81
C PRO A 201 16.54 -3.61 4.90
N TYR A 202 16.48 -4.57 5.81
CA TYR A 202 15.26 -5.22 6.27
C TYR A 202 15.45 -5.62 7.73
N GLY A 203 14.37 -5.87 8.45
CA GLY A 203 14.48 -6.41 9.80
C GLY A 203 13.28 -6.14 10.68
N PRO A 204 13.32 -6.68 11.92
CA PRO A 204 12.24 -6.56 12.87
C PRO A 204 12.24 -5.20 13.58
N PHE A 205 11.07 -4.80 14.05
CA PHE A 205 10.84 -3.71 14.98
C PHE A 205 9.64 -4.04 15.87
N ASP A 206 9.69 -3.55 17.10
CA ASP A 206 8.66 -3.81 18.10
C ASP A 206 7.60 -2.72 18.09
N VAL A 207 6.37 -3.14 18.41
CA VAL A 207 5.19 -2.28 18.44
C VAL A 207 4.44 -2.54 19.73
N THR A 208 4.30 -1.51 20.56
CA THR A 208 3.32 -1.51 21.65
C THR A 208 1.94 -1.16 21.07
N VAL A 209 1.20 -2.19 20.64
CA VAL A 209 -0.05 -2.07 19.86
C VAL A 209 -1.06 -1.09 20.47
N ALA A 210 -1.23 -1.09 21.80
CA ALA A 210 -2.15 -0.18 22.50
C ALA A 210 -1.81 1.32 22.31
N GLN A 211 -0.58 1.67 21.91
CA GLN A 211 -0.20 3.06 21.61
C GLN A 211 -0.67 3.53 20.23
N ALA A 212 -1.13 2.61 19.37
CA ALA A 212 -1.71 2.92 18.07
C ALA A 212 -3.23 3.20 18.14
N GLU A 213 -3.89 2.87 19.25
CA GLU A 213 -5.33 3.13 19.46
C GLU A 213 -5.60 4.63 19.53
N SER A 214 -6.65 5.08 18.84
CA SER A 214 -7.05 6.48 18.81
C SER A 214 -8.55 6.67 18.60
N SER A 215 -9.15 7.48 19.46
CA SER A 215 -10.52 8.00 19.28
C SER A 215 -10.73 8.82 18.00
N GLU A 216 -9.65 9.32 17.38
CA GLU A 216 -9.69 10.05 16.11
C GLU A 216 -9.70 9.13 14.88
N TYR A 217 -9.55 7.80 15.06
CA TYR A 217 -9.48 6.83 13.98
C TYR A 217 -10.58 7.03 12.93
N GLN A 218 -11.84 7.17 13.37
CA GLN A 218 -12.97 7.30 12.45
C GLN A 218 -12.93 8.61 11.66
N ASN A 219 -12.42 9.69 12.25
CA ASN A 219 -12.25 10.97 11.56
C ASN A 219 -11.17 10.85 10.47
N TRP A 220 -10.07 10.15 10.76
CA TRP A 220 -8.99 9.92 9.81
C TRP A 220 -9.35 8.91 8.72
N ALA A 221 -10.05 7.83 9.05
CA ALA A 221 -10.54 6.85 8.09
C ALA A 221 -11.53 7.46 7.08
N ALA A 222 -12.29 8.47 7.51
CA ALA A 222 -13.18 9.23 6.63
C ALA A 222 -12.45 10.15 5.62
N LEU A 223 -11.13 10.33 5.73
CA LEU A 223 -10.31 11.06 4.75
C LEU A 223 -10.06 10.24 3.47
N THR A 224 -10.50 8.99 3.44
CA THR A 224 -10.44 8.17 2.23
C THR A 224 -11.26 8.80 1.11
N SER A 225 -10.74 8.70 -0.11
CA SER A 225 -11.53 9.01 -1.30
C SER A 225 -12.15 7.74 -1.87
N THR A 226 -13.27 7.87 -2.58
CA THR A 226 -13.83 6.77 -3.37
C THR A 226 -13.01 6.51 -4.65
N ALA A 227 -11.67 6.60 -4.59
CA ALA A 227 -10.79 6.24 -5.69
C ALA A 227 -10.58 4.72 -5.71
N ALA A 228 -10.60 4.15 -6.92
CA ALA A 228 -10.81 2.73 -7.18
C ALA A 228 -9.98 1.78 -6.31
N SER A 229 -10.66 1.01 -5.47
CA SER A 229 -10.10 -0.19 -4.84
C SER A 229 -9.53 -1.10 -5.94
N ALA A 230 -8.26 -1.51 -5.80
CA ALA A 230 -7.81 -2.76 -6.39
C ALA A 230 -8.46 -3.89 -5.58
N THR A 231 -9.70 -4.24 -5.92
CA THR A 231 -10.38 -5.38 -5.31
C THR A 231 -9.76 -6.66 -5.87
N ALA A 232 -8.99 -7.39 -5.07
CA ALA A 232 -8.66 -8.78 -5.37
C ALA A 232 -9.90 -9.65 -5.14
N THR A 233 -10.78 -9.76 -6.14
CA THR A 233 -11.83 -10.80 -6.17
C THR A 233 -11.50 -11.79 -7.28
N ALA A 234 -10.84 -12.89 -6.93
CA ALA A 234 -10.68 -14.02 -7.84
C ALA A 234 -12.00 -14.80 -7.90
N THR A 235 -12.76 -14.62 -8.99
CA THR A 235 -13.84 -15.56 -9.33
C THR A 235 -13.19 -16.88 -9.76
N ALA A 236 -13.48 -17.96 -9.05
CA ALA A 236 -13.06 -19.30 -9.43
C ALA A 236 -13.79 -19.74 -10.71
N ALA A 237 -13.13 -19.66 -11.87
CA ALA A 237 -13.61 -20.29 -13.09
C ALA A 237 -13.01 -21.70 -13.18
N GLY A 238 -13.85 -22.71 -12.89
CA GLY A 238 -13.56 -24.11 -13.12
C GLY A 238 -13.37 -24.42 -14.61
N ALA A 239 -12.45 -25.34 -14.88
CA ALA A 239 -12.08 -25.83 -16.20
C ALA A 239 -13.24 -26.51 -16.95
N THR A 240 -13.28 -26.38 -18.28
CA THR A 240 -13.25 -27.53 -19.22
C THR A 240 -13.07 -27.09 -20.67
N SER A 241 -12.31 -27.90 -21.40
CA SER A 241 -11.77 -27.70 -22.74
C SER A 241 -12.78 -27.60 -23.88
N GLU A 242 -12.46 -26.78 -24.87
CA GLU A 242 -12.99 -26.86 -26.23
C GLU A 242 -12.42 -28.08 -26.98
N THR A 243 -13.24 -28.81 -27.75
CA THR A 243 -13.04 -28.94 -29.20
C THR A 243 -14.27 -29.51 -29.91
N GLY A 244 -14.72 -28.84 -30.97
CA GLY A 244 -15.19 -29.49 -32.21
C GLY A 244 -16.65 -29.35 -32.65
N GLY A 245 -16.89 -28.56 -33.72
CA GLY A 245 -17.64 -29.06 -34.90
C GLY A 245 -19.04 -28.52 -35.22
N ALA A 246 -19.09 -27.54 -36.13
CA ALA A 246 -20.01 -27.34 -37.27
C ALA A 246 -21.57 -27.26 -37.13
N SER A 247 -22.07 -26.06 -37.47
CA SER A 247 -23.16 -25.71 -38.42
C SER A 247 -24.53 -26.43 -38.38
N SER A 248 -25.61 -25.69 -38.06
CA SER A 248 -26.77 -25.45 -38.95
C SER A 248 -27.86 -24.58 -38.30
N THR A 249 -28.58 -23.89 -39.19
CA THR A 249 -29.72 -22.97 -39.05
C THR A 249 -30.89 -23.44 -38.17
N GLY A 250 -31.52 -22.49 -37.46
CA GLY A 250 -32.86 -22.69 -36.87
C GLY A 250 -33.40 -21.45 -36.16
N THR A 251 -34.38 -20.80 -36.78
CA THR A 251 -35.20 -19.67 -36.31
C THR A 251 -36.05 -20.04 -35.08
N GLY A 252 -36.19 -19.14 -34.11
CA GLY A 252 -37.17 -19.27 -33.04
C GLY A 252 -37.08 -18.17 -31.98
N ALA A 253 -38.02 -17.23 -32.01
CA ALA A 253 -38.19 -16.17 -31.03
C ALA A 253 -38.94 -16.65 -29.76
N ALA A 254 -38.61 -16.10 -28.59
CA ALA A 254 -39.52 -15.33 -27.71
C ALA A 254 -39.00 -15.15 -26.27
N ALA A 255 -39.02 -13.87 -25.83
CA ALA A 255 -39.37 -13.33 -24.49
C ALA A 255 -38.58 -13.76 -23.23
N THR A 256 -38.34 -12.97 -22.18
CA THR A 256 -38.44 -11.54 -21.78
C THR A 256 -37.95 -11.55 -20.32
N ALA A 257 -37.07 -10.63 -19.90
CA ALA A 257 -37.14 -9.94 -18.58
C ALA A 257 -35.93 -9.01 -18.34
N THR A 258 -36.20 -7.75 -18.59
CA THR A 258 -35.71 -6.49 -18.02
C THR A 258 -34.95 -6.58 -16.68
N THR A 259 -33.73 -6.03 -16.64
CA THR A 259 -33.29 -5.12 -15.56
C THR A 259 -32.50 -3.96 -16.18
N LYS A 260 -32.85 -2.78 -15.70
CA LYS A 260 -32.64 -1.44 -16.26
C LYS A 260 -31.24 -0.93 -15.90
N LEU A 261 -30.34 -0.80 -16.87
CA LEU A 261 -29.06 -0.09 -16.72
C LEU A 261 -29.24 1.36 -17.20
N LEU A 262 -29.05 2.30 -16.29
CA LEU A 262 -29.20 3.73 -16.50
C LEU A 262 -28.01 4.25 -17.33
N LEU A 263 -28.23 4.49 -18.63
CA LEU A 263 -27.24 5.12 -19.52
C LEU A 263 -27.38 6.64 -19.46
N VAL A 264 -26.38 7.30 -18.89
CA VAL A 264 -26.18 8.75 -18.95
C VAL A 264 -25.87 9.13 -20.41
N HIS A 265 -26.81 9.78 -21.09
CA HIS A 265 -26.60 10.33 -22.43
C HIS A 265 -25.93 11.70 -22.33
N LEU A 266 -24.67 11.76 -22.78
CA LEU A 266 -23.99 13.00 -23.12
C LEU A 266 -24.47 13.43 -24.51
N ALA A 267 -25.39 14.39 -24.58
CA ALA A 267 -25.82 14.99 -25.83
C ALA A 267 -24.83 16.12 -26.20
N LEU A 268 -24.00 15.87 -27.21
CA LEU A 268 -23.24 16.93 -27.87
C LEU A 268 -24.14 17.57 -28.92
N ASP A 269 -24.44 18.84 -28.67
CA ASP A 269 -25.21 19.76 -29.47
C ASP A 269 -24.53 20.00 -30.83
N LEU A 270 -25.22 19.71 -31.94
CA LEU A 270 -24.81 20.20 -33.26
C LEU A 270 -26.00 20.89 -33.93
N THR A 271 -25.98 22.21 -33.79
CA THR A 271 -26.86 23.17 -34.44
C THR A 271 -26.59 23.23 -35.95
N ILE A 272 -27.66 23.11 -36.74
CA ILE A 272 -27.66 23.48 -38.17
C ILE A 272 -28.49 24.76 -38.30
N PRO A 273 -27.95 25.88 -38.82
CA PRO A 273 -28.76 27.02 -39.21
C PRO A 273 -29.32 26.85 -40.64
N PRO A 274 -30.52 27.40 -40.96
CA PRO A 274 -31.10 27.32 -42.29
C PRO A 274 -30.77 28.52 -43.18
N THR A 275 -31.20 28.41 -44.44
CA THR A 275 -31.24 29.38 -45.57
C THR A 275 -30.02 29.36 -46.48
N SER A 276 -30.13 29.28 -47.81
CA SER A 276 -31.23 29.55 -48.77
C SER A 276 -31.19 28.59 -49.95
#